data_AF-A0A958FIT3-F1
#
_entry.id   AF-A0A958FIT3-F1
#
_cell.length_a   1.000
_cell.length_b   1.000
_cell.length_c   1.000
_cell.angle_alpha   90.00
_cell.angle_beta   90.00
_cell.angle_gamma   90.00
#
_symmetry.space_group_name_H-M   'P 1'
#
loop_
_entity.id
_entity.type
_entity.pdbx_description
1 polymer ?
#
loop_
_entity_poly.entity_id
_entity_poly.type
_entity_poly.pdbx_seq_one_letter_code
_entity_poly.pdbx_strand_id
1 'polypeptide(L)'
;MTRKTKILLPVGILLLSIIAALTIALTRPEVQPQPVEIPRKLVRVMTVEKQTVGMTVRSQGNVVPRTESMLVAEAAGRVITVSPAFVAGGFFEAGEELITLDPSDYELALTQAKSQVAQTELAYQIEE
;
A
#
# COMPACT_ATOMS: atom_id res chain seq x y z
N MET A 1 -35.13 13.21 113.48
CA MET A 1 -34.57 12.75 112.18
C MET A 1 -34.13 11.30 112.34
N THR A 2 -34.95 10.36 111.90
CA THR A 2 -34.85 8.94 112.24
C THR A 2 -33.71 8.25 111.48
N ARG A 3 -32.90 7.44 112.17
CA ARG A 3 -31.65 6.80 111.70
C ARG A 3 -31.76 6.01 110.38
N LYS A 4 -32.98 5.65 109.98
CA LYS A 4 -33.28 4.91 108.74
C LYS A 4 -33.19 5.78 107.48
N THR A 5 -33.58 7.06 107.51
CA THR A 5 -33.57 7.93 106.31
C THR A 5 -32.16 8.37 105.90
N LYS A 6 -31.22 8.46 106.85
CA LYS A 6 -29.80 8.73 106.55
C LYS A 6 -29.09 7.58 105.81
N ILE A 7 -29.64 6.36 105.84
CA ILE A 7 -29.07 5.18 105.18
C ILE A 7 -29.87 4.80 103.93
N LEU A 8 -31.21 4.94 103.94
CA LEU A 8 -32.05 4.60 102.79
C LEU A 8 -31.78 5.49 101.57
N LEU A 9 -31.56 6.79 101.79
CA LEU A 9 -31.35 7.76 100.72
C LEU A 9 -30.08 7.48 99.89
N PRO A 10 -28.88 7.31 100.51
CA PRO A 10 -27.67 6.99 99.74
C PRO A 10 -27.75 5.61 99.07
N VAL A 11 -28.34 4.60 99.72
CA VAL A 11 -28.51 3.26 99.12
C VAL A 11 -29.44 3.31 97.91
N GLY A 12 -30.52 4.10 97.95
CA GLY A 12 -31.42 4.28 96.82
C GLY A 12 -30.75 4.96 95.62
N ILE A 13 -29.93 5.99 95.87
CA ILE A 13 -29.15 6.67 94.81
C ILE A 13 -28.12 5.71 94.21
N LEU A 14 -27.46 4.90 95.03
CA LEU A 14 -26.46 3.92 94.59
C LEU A 14 -27.12 2.84 93.70
N LEU A 15 -28.27 2.30 94.10
CA LEU A 15 -29.06 1.38 93.29
C LEU A 15 -29.49 2.00 91.96
N LEU A 16 -30.00 3.24 91.99
CA LEU A 16 -30.42 3.95 90.79
C LEU A 16 -29.26 4.17 89.81
N SER A 17 -28.08 4.53 90.33
CA SER A 17 -26.88 4.74 89.53
C SER A 17 -26.34 3.44 88.89
N ILE A 18 -26.40 2.32 89.61
CA ILE A 18 -26.03 0.99 89.09
C ILE A 18 -26.99 0.58 87.96
N ILE A 19 -28.30 0.78 88.17
CA ILE A 19 -29.31 0.48 87.15
C ILE A 19 -29.08 1.33 85.90
N ALA A 20 -28.85 2.64 86.05
CA ALA A 20 -28.56 3.54 84.94
C ALA A 20 -27.28 3.12 84.17
N ALA A 21 -26.20 2.79 84.87
CA ALA A 21 -24.95 2.35 84.25
C ALA A 21 -25.13 1.04 83.45
N LEU A 22 -25.88 0.07 84.00
CA LEU A 22 -26.18 -1.19 83.31
C LEU A 22 -27.03 -0.97 82.06
N THR A 23 -28.01 -0.07 82.11
CA THR A 23 -28.84 0.25 80.94
C THR A 23 -28.02 0.86 79.80
N ILE A 24 -27.10 1.77 80.09
CA ILE A 24 -26.23 2.37 79.07
C ILE A 24 -25.26 1.36 78.49
N ALA A 25 -24.70 0.48 79.32
CA ALA A 25 -23.77 -0.57 78.88
C ALA A 25 -24.45 -1.60 77.96
N LEU A 26 -25.66 -2.06 78.31
CA LEU A 26 -26.42 -3.02 77.49
C LEU A 26 -26.99 -2.40 76.21
N THR A 27 -27.35 -1.12 76.23
CA THR A 27 -27.96 -0.43 75.07
C THR A 27 -26.90 0.19 74.17
N ARG A 28 -25.62 -0.14 74.35
CA ARG A 28 -24.56 0.39 73.48
C ARG A 28 -24.78 -0.13 72.06
N PRO A 29 -25.07 0.73 71.08
CA PRO A 29 -25.30 0.29 69.72
C PRO A 29 -23.98 -0.23 69.12
N GLU A 30 -24.04 -1.41 68.52
CA GLU A 30 -22.89 -2.01 67.86
C GLU A 30 -22.67 -1.31 66.51
N VAL A 31 -21.51 -0.67 66.36
CA VAL A 31 -21.17 0.08 65.14
C VAL A 31 -20.77 -0.93 64.07
N GLN A 32 -21.69 -1.22 63.16
CA GLN A 32 -21.40 -2.05 62.00
C GLN A 32 -20.49 -1.26 61.04
N PRO A 33 -19.31 -1.79 60.66
CA PRO A 33 -18.46 -1.15 59.68
C PRO A 33 -19.19 -1.07 58.34
N GLN A 34 -19.50 0.13 57.88
CA GLN A 34 -20.06 0.32 56.54
C GLN A 34 -18.95 0.09 55.51
N PRO A 35 -19.17 -0.78 54.50
CA PRO A 35 -18.21 -0.95 53.41
C PRO A 35 -18.01 0.38 52.69
N VAL A 36 -16.76 0.82 52.55
CA VAL A 36 -16.43 2.00 51.75
C VAL A 36 -16.67 1.68 50.28
N GLU A 37 -17.70 2.27 49.68
CA GLU A 37 -17.94 2.16 48.25
C GLU A 37 -16.89 2.97 47.49
N ILE A 38 -15.99 2.27 46.78
CA ILE A 38 -15.02 2.91 45.90
C ILE A 38 -15.75 3.35 44.63
N PRO A 39 -15.83 4.66 44.32
CA PRO A 39 -16.52 5.12 43.12
C PRO A 39 -15.82 4.58 41.89
N ARG A 40 -16.57 3.85 41.05
CA ARG A 40 -16.05 3.33 39.77
C ARG A 40 -15.76 4.51 38.85
N LYS A 41 -14.49 4.64 38.42
CA LYS A 41 -14.09 5.67 37.48
C LYS A 41 -14.64 5.32 36.09
N LEU A 42 -15.41 6.24 35.51
CA LEU A 42 -15.92 6.09 34.16
C LEU A 42 -14.76 6.21 33.17
N VAL A 43 -14.54 5.16 32.38
CA VAL A 43 -13.52 5.13 31.32
C VAL A 43 -14.19 4.86 29.98
N ARG A 44 -13.64 5.47 28.93
CA ARG A 44 -14.07 5.22 27.56
C ARG A 44 -13.27 4.05 27.01
N VAL A 45 -13.98 3.02 26.56
CA VAL A 45 -13.38 1.87 25.87
C VAL A 45 -13.93 1.78 24.45
N MET A 46 -13.15 1.18 23.56
CA MET A 46 -13.60 0.78 22.22
C MET A 46 -13.18 -0.67 21.98
N THR A 47 -14.09 -1.44 21.41
CA THR A 47 -13.82 -2.82 21.01
C THR A 47 -13.16 -2.80 19.64
N VAL A 48 -12.00 -3.45 19.51
CA VAL A 48 -11.27 -3.55 18.25
C VAL A 48 -11.55 -4.90 17.62
N GLU A 49 -11.90 -4.89 16.34
CA GLU A 49 -12.08 -6.11 15.54
C GLU A 49 -10.92 -6.29 14.56
N LYS A 50 -10.54 -7.55 14.33
CA LYS A 50 -9.50 -7.88 13.35
C LYS A 50 -10.06 -7.68 11.95
N GLN A 51 -9.46 -6.78 11.20
CA GLN A 51 -9.75 -6.57 9.78
C GLN A 51 -8.52 -6.84 8.92
N THR A 52 -8.73 -7.47 7.77
CA THR A 52 -7.71 -7.59 6.74
C THR A 52 -7.78 -6.34 5.86
N VAL A 53 -6.76 -5.50 5.92
CA VAL A 53 -6.67 -4.28 5.10
C VAL A 53 -5.71 -4.53 3.94
N GLY A 54 -6.21 -4.37 2.71
CA GLY A 54 -5.37 -4.36 1.53
C GLY A 54 -4.68 -3.01 1.38
N MET A 55 -3.35 -3.00 1.31
CA MET A 55 -2.58 -1.77 1.06
C MET A 55 -2.32 -1.62 -0.44
N THR A 56 -2.91 -0.61 -1.06
CA THR A 56 -2.61 -0.25 -2.45
C THR A 56 -1.50 0.79 -2.48
N VAL A 57 -0.33 0.42 -3.02
CA VAL A 57 0.78 1.35 -3.24
C VAL A 57 0.69 1.88 -4.66
N ARG A 58 0.61 3.21 -4.79
CA ARG A 58 0.69 3.90 -6.09
C ARG A 58 2.14 4.30 -6.33
N SER A 59 2.69 3.93 -7.48
CA SER A 59 4.04 4.31 -7.91
C SER A 59 3.99 4.94 -9.30
N GLN A 60 5.00 5.73 -9.63
CA GLN A 60 5.19 6.36 -10.94
C GLN A 60 6.44 5.78 -11.60
N GLY A 61 6.48 5.85 -12.93
CA GLY A 61 7.63 5.43 -13.72
C GLY A 61 7.57 6.04 -15.12
N ASN A 62 8.67 5.94 -15.86
CA ASN A 62 8.74 6.40 -17.24
C ASN A 62 8.37 5.26 -18.20
N VAL A 63 7.59 5.56 -19.22
CA VAL A 63 7.31 4.62 -20.31
C VAL A 63 8.42 4.74 -21.34
N VAL A 64 9.00 3.60 -21.73
CA VAL A 64 10.01 3.50 -22.77
C VAL A 64 9.51 2.56 -23.86
N PRO A 65 9.88 2.79 -25.15
CA PRO A 65 9.51 1.88 -26.22
C PRO A 65 10.12 0.49 -25.96
N ARG A 66 9.34 -0.56 -26.26
CA ARG A 66 9.83 -1.94 -26.18
C ARG A 66 10.91 -2.24 -27.23
N THR A 67 10.80 -1.62 -28.39
CA THR A 67 11.68 -1.81 -29.53
C THR A 67 11.91 -0.46 -30.18
N GLU A 68 13.17 -0.13 -30.43
CA GLU A 68 13.62 1.07 -31.12
C GLU A 68 14.58 0.62 -32.22
N SER A 69 14.45 1.19 -33.41
CA SER A 69 15.31 0.86 -34.55
C SER A 69 15.72 2.13 -35.26
N MET A 70 16.96 2.15 -35.74
CA MET A 70 17.49 3.23 -36.55
C MET A 70 17.41 2.81 -38.01
N LEU A 71 16.68 3.58 -38.82
CA LEU A 71 16.60 3.34 -40.26
C LEU A 71 17.83 3.97 -40.94
N VAL A 72 18.64 3.14 -41.60
CA VAL A 72 19.79 3.56 -42.39
C VAL A 72 19.71 2.96 -43.78
N ALA A 73 20.14 3.71 -44.79
CA ALA A 73 20.23 3.19 -46.15
C ALA A 73 21.42 2.23 -46.26
N GLU A 74 21.18 1.01 -46.75
CA GLU A 74 22.24 0.02 -46.99
C GLU A 74 23.09 0.35 -48.21
N ALA A 75 22.58 1.20 -49.11
CA ALA A 75 23.20 1.55 -50.37
C ALA A 75 23.16 3.06 -50.60
N ALA A 76 24.15 3.59 -51.32
CA ALA A 76 24.21 5.00 -51.69
C ALA A 76 23.36 5.26 -52.94
N GLY A 77 22.51 6.27 -52.92
CA GLY A 77 21.69 6.62 -54.07
C GLY A 77 20.91 7.90 -53.88
N ARG A 78 20.33 8.41 -54.96
CA ARG A 78 19.41 9.54 -54.91
C ARG A 78 18.03 9.05 -54.49
N VAL A 79 17.39 9.70 -53.53
CA VAL A 79 16.00 9.43 -53.18
C VAL A 79 15.08 9.93 -54.28
N ILE A 80 14.23 9.05 -54.82
CA ILE A 80 13.24 9.39 -55.86
C ILE A 80 11.82 9.51 -55.30
N THR A 81 11.51 8.74 -54.26
CA THR A 81 10.19 8.71 -53.63
C THR A 81 10.31 8.58 -52.12
N VAL A 82 9.40 9.22 -51.40
CA VAL A 82 9.25 9.10 -49.94
C VAL A 82 7.79 8.77 -49.65
N SER A 83 7.56 7.74 -48.83
CA SER A 83 6.22 7.31 -48.43
C SER A 83 5.55 8.37 -47.55
N PRO A 84 4.23 8.64 -47.72
CA PRO A 84 3.47 9.49 -46.82
C PRO A 84 3.44 9.00 -45.37
N ALA A 85 3.67 7.70 -45.15
CA ALA A 85 3.76 7.11 -43.81
C ALA A 85 5.09 7.45 -43.10
N PHE A 86 6.11 7.89 -43.85
CA PHE A 86 7.43 8.25 -43.33
C PHE A 86 7.44 9.68 -42.77
N VAL A 87 6.66 9.89 -41.72
CA VAL A 87 6.53 11.16 -40.98
C VAL A 87 6.75 10.94 -39.49
N ALA A 88 7.07 12.01 -38.76
CA ALA A 88 7.24 11.93 -37.31
C ALA A 88 5.93 11.49 -36.62
N GLY A 89 5.97 10.35 -35.93
CA GLY A 89 4.78 9.74 -35.32
C GLY A 89 3.90 8.96 -36.29
N GLY A 90 4.35 8.74 -37.54
CA GLY A 90 3.71 7.84 -38.50
C GLY A 90 3.83 6.38 -38.10
N PHE A 91 2.94 5.55 -38.66
CA PHE A 91 2.91 4.10 -38.45
C PHE A 91 3.10 3.40 -39.80
N PHE A 92 3.83 2.30 -39.79
CA PHE A 92 4.10 1.47 -40.96
C PHE A 92 4.29 0.02 -40.52
N GLU A 93 4.11 -0.91 -41.47
CA GLU A 93 4.28 -2.35 -41.22
C GLU A 93 5.66 -2.85 -41.67
N ALA A 94 6.04 -4.03 -41.19
CA ALA A 94 7.29 -4.66 -41.61
C ALA A 94 7.23 -5.02 -43.10
N GLY A 95 8.23 -4.56 -43.87
CA GLY A 95 8.30 -4.75 -45.31
C GLY A 95 7.62 -3.65 -46.13
N GLU A 96 7.04 -2.64 -45.48
CA GLU A 96 6.49 -1.48 -46.17
C GLU A 96 7.62 -0.59 -46.75
N GLU A 97 7.45 -0.15 -47.99
CA GLU A 97 8.43 0.70 -48.66
C GLU A 97 8.31 2.14 -48.13
N LEU A 98 9.36 2.61 -47.46
CA LEU A 98 9.40 3.96 -46.89
C LEU A 98 10.09 4.97 -47.80
N ILE A 99 11.17 4.53 -48.47
CA ILE A 99 12.03 5.37 -49.31
C ILE A 99 12.48 4.52 -50.50
N THR A 100 12.38 5.08 -51.69
CA THR A 100 12.90 4.46 -52.92
C THR A 100 14.14 5.21 -53.38
N LEU A 101 15.23 4.49 -53.63
CA LEU A 101 16.46 5.02 -54.24
C LEU A 101 16.44 4.82 -55.76
N ASP A 102 17.05 5.74 -56.51
CA ASP A 102 17.25 5.63 -57.95
C ASP A 102 18.06 4.37 -58.30
N PRO A 103 17.48 3.39 -59.02
CA PRO A 103 18.14 2.12 -59.29
C PRO A 103 19.03 2.16 -60.54
N SER A 104 19.08 3.27 -61.29
CA SER A 104 19.68 3.33 -62.63
C SER A 104 21.12 2.78 -62.70
N ASP A 105 21.98 3.22 -61.77
CA ASP A 105 23.38 2.77 -61.73
C ASP A 105 23.50 1.28 -61.34
N TYR A 106 22.61 0.82 -60.45
CA TYR A 106 22.55 -0.58 -60.00
C TYR A 106 22.03 -1.50 -61.10
N GLU A 107 21.02 -1.08 -61.87
CA GLU A 107 20.48 -1.82 -63.01
C GLU A 107 21.50 -1.95 -64.14
N LEU A 108 22.25 -0.87 -64.42
CA LEU A 108 23.33 -0.90 -65.39
C LEU A 108 24.43 -1.87 -64.96
N ALA A 109 24.90 -1.77 -63.72
CA ALA A 109 25.93 -2.65 -63.17
C ALA A 109 25.46 -4.12 -63.18
N LEU A 110 24.20 -4.38 -62.83
CA LEU A 110 23.62 -5.71 -62.86
C LEU A 110 23.58 -6.28 -64.28
N THR A 111 23.18 -5.46 -65.25
CA THR A 111 23.16 -5.85 -66.66
C THR A 111 24.56 -6.20 -67.17
N GLN A 112 25.55 -5.36 -66.87
CA GLN A 112 26.95 -5.60 -67.23
C GLN A 112 27.47 -6.91 -66.61
N ALA A 113 27.21 -7.15 -65.33
CA ALA A 113 27.61 -8.38 -64.65
C ALA A 113 26.97 -9.62 -65.28
N LYS A 114 25.67 -9.57 -65.62
CA LYS A 114 24.98 -10.67 -66.31
C LYS A 114 25.56 -10.93 -67.70
N SER A 115 25.87 -9.89 -68.47
CA SER A 115 26.52 -10.04 -69.77
C SER A 115 27.91 -10.68 -69.64
N GLN A 116 28.69 -10.28 -68.63
CA GLN A 116 30.00 -10.87 -68.37
C GLN A 116 29.89 -12.36 -68.05
N VAL A 117 28.94 -12.74 -67.19
CA VAL A 117 28.69 -14.16 -66.86
C VAL A 117 28.28 -14.95 -68.10
N ALA A 118 27.39 -14.41 -68.93
CA ALA A 118 26.95 -15.09 -70.15
C ALA A 118 28.09 -15.28 -71.17
N GLN A 119 28.98 -14.30 -71.30
CA GLN A 119 30.15 -14.42 -72.17
C GLN A 119 31.14 -15.49 -71.66
N THR A 120 31.41 -15.52 -70.36
CA THR A 120 32.30 -16.52 -69.75
C THR A 120 31.72 -17.93 -69.87
N GLU A 121 30.42 -18.09 -69.63
CA GLU A 121 29.72 -19.38 -69.78
C GLU A 121 29.79 -19.89 -71.22
N LEU A 122 29.58 -18.99 -72.20
CA LEU A 122 29.73 -19.33 -73.61
C LEU A 122 31.17 -19.74 -73.94
N ALA A 123 32.17 -19.02 -73.42
CA ALA A 123 33.58 -19.36 -73.64
C ALA A 123 33.93 -20.73 -73.04
N TYR A 124 33.45 -21.03 -71.83
CA TYR A 124 33.63 -22.34 -71.20
C TYR A 124 33.05 -23.49 -72.04
N GLN A 125 31.83 -23.30 -72.56
CA GLN A 125 31.18 -24.29 -73.43
C GLN A 125 31.86 -24.47 -74.80
N ILE A 126 32.66 -23.50 -75.24
CA ILE A 126 33.46 -23.60 -76.48
C ILE A 126 34.80 -24.32 -76.22
N GLU A 127 35.33 -24.25 -74.98
CA GLU A 127 36.58 -24.90 -74.58
C GLU A 127 36.42 -26.40 -74.24
N GLU A 128 35.22 -26.83 -73.81
CA GLU A 128 34.82 -28.25 -73.69
C GLU A 128 34.42 -28.87 -75.05
#